data_AF-A0A1Q7X1Z3-F1
#
_entry.id   AF-A0A1Q7X1Z3-F1
#
_cell.length_a   1.000
_cell.length_b   1.000
_cell.length_c   1.000
_cell.angle_alpha   90.00
_cell.angle_beta   90.00
_cell.angle_gamma   90.00
#
_symmetry.space_group_name_H-M   'P 1'
#
loop_
_entity.id
_entity.type
_entity.pdbx_description
1 polymer ?
#
loop_
_entity_poly.entity_id
_entity_poly.type
_entity_poly.pdbx_seq_one_letter_code
_entity_poly.pdbx_strand_id
1 'polypeptide(L)'
;MKVVEGLKDFLVQNPVGKIFYPRIMYVNKLGKKLLGVDLIRSIRDSDPYQNGGWHGNDTVWRMVLDLNKILLYGRSDGTLGPRAARRMVTVVDGLYAGEGEGPLKPSLKTAGVFMVGVNSLALDIVAATLMGFDYGKIKLLSRALEIQDFPLRDHTPPEAVQLRSNVAEWHSLDGVRRAHLGFRPPRGWVGHIELDASAADATSTAA
;
A
#
# COMPACT_ATOMS: atom_id res chain seq x y z
N MET A 1 -19.64 -10.37 -0.97
CA MET A 1 -18.93 -10.04 0.28
C MET A 1 -19.78 -10.41 1.50
N LYS A 2 -20.89 -9.71 1.78
CA LYS A 2 -21.79 -10.02 2.91
C LYS A 2 -22.33 -11.46 2.98
N VAL A 3 -22.50 -12.14 1.85
CA VAL A 3 -23.03 -13.53 1.81
C VAL A 3 -21.99 -14.56 2.26
N VAL A 4 -20.74 -14.43 1.83
CA VAL A 4 -19.67 -15.38 2.20
C VAL A 4 -19.22 -15.16 3.64
N GLU A 5 -19.12 -13.91 4.07
CA GLU A 5 -18.89 -13.55 5.47
C GLU A 5 -20.06 -13.99 6.35
N GLY A 6 -21.31 -13.72 5.95
CA GLY A 6 -22.49 -14.18 6.69
C GLY A 6 -22.58 -15.71 6.78
N LEU A 7 -22.16 -16.45 5.74
CA LEU A 7 -22.09 -17.92 5.79
C LEU A 7 -20.97 -18.39 6.72
N LYS A 8 -19.80 -17.73 6.71
CA LYS A 8 -18.71 -17.99 7.66
C LYS A 8 -19.16 -17.74 9.10
N ASP A 9 -19.79 -16.60 9.37
CA ASP A 9 -20.29 -16.23 10.68
C ASP A 9 -21.38 -17.20 11.14
N PHE A 10 -22.28 -17.62 10.25
CA PHE A 10 -23.22 -18.68 10.53
C PHE A 10 -22.51 -20.00 10.89
N LEU A 11 -21.57 -20.46 10.08
CA LEU A 11 -20.89 -21.74 10.32
C LEU A 11 -20.00 -21.76 11.58
N VAL A 12 -19.40 -20.62 11.94
CA VAL A 12 -18.44 -20.51 13.05
C VAL A 12 -19.07 -20.03 14.34
N GLN A 13 -20.01 -19.08 14.28
CA GLN A 13 -20.61 -18.45 15.47
C GLN A 13 -21.98 -19.02 15.83
N ASN A 14 -22.79 -19.48 14.86
CA ASN A 14 -24.12 -20.03 15.16
C ASN A 14 -24.05 -21.48 15.72
N PRO A 15 -24.81 -21.82 16.77
CA PRO A 15 -24.86 -23.17 17.33
C PRO A 15 -25.18 -24.27 16.31
N VAL A 16 -26.09 -23.97 15.36
CA VAL A 16 -26.48 -24.90 14.29
C VAL A 16 -25.35 -25.05 13.27
N GLY A 17 -24.70 -23.96 12.88
CA GLY A 17 -23.58 -23.98 11.95
C GLY A 17 -22.37 -24.78 12.47
N LYS A 18 -22.10 -24.70 13.78
CA LYS A 18 -21.04 -25.46 14.46
C LYS A 18 -21.22 -26.98 14.36
N ILE A 19 -22.45 -27.47 14.18
CA ILE A 19 -22.71 -28.91 14.00
C ILE A 19 -22.18 -29.39 12.64
N PHE A 20 -22.27 -28.56 11.61
CA PHE A 20 -21.89 -28.93 10.23
C PHE A 20 -20.43 -28.61 9.91
N TYR A 21 -19.84 -27.61 10.58
CA TYR A 21 -18.48 -27.16 10.33
C TYR A 21 -17.41 -28.28 10.37
N PRO A 22 -17.40 -29.22 11.35
CA PRO A 22 -16.43 -30.31 11.38
C PRO A 22 -16.54 -31.25 10.18
N ARG A 23 -17.77 -31.51 9.70
CA ARG A 23 -18.01 -32.38 8.53
C ARG A 23 -17.51 -31.72 7.25
N ILE A 24 -17.77 -30.43 7.08
CA ILE A 24 -17.26 -29.64 5.94
C ILE A 24 -15.73 -29.63 5.95
N MET A 25 -15.11 -29.41 7.11
CA MET A 25 -13.66 -29.44 7.27
C MET A 25 -13.06 -30.82 6.97
N TYR A 26 -13.73 -31.90 7.38
CA TYR A 26 -13.31 -33.26 7.08
C TYR A 26 -13.32 -33.54 5.57
N VAL A 27 -14.40 -33.14 4.88
CA VAL A 27 -14.50 -33.26 3.41
C VAL A 27 -13.40 -32.47 2.71
N ASN A 28 -13.13 -31.23 3.13
CA ASN A 28 -12.03 -30.44 2.57
C ASN A 28 -10.66 -31.10 2.81
N LYS A 29 -10.43 -31.67 3.99
CA LYS A 29 -9.19 -32.40 4.32
C LYS A 29 -9.04 -33.65 3.45
N LEU A 30 -10.13 -34.37 3.21
CA LEU A 30 -10.15 -35.55 2.34
C LEU A 30 -9.86 -35.16 0.88
N GLY A 31 -10.55 -34.15 0.37
CA GLY A 31 -10.35 -33.62 -0.99
C GLY A 31 -8.92 -33.12 -1.21
N LYS A 32 -8.33 -32.44 -0.22
CA LYS A 32 -6.93 -32.02 -0.27
C LYS A 32 -5.97 -33.21 -0.34
N LYS A 33 -6.24 -34.27 0.43
CA LYS A 33 -5.39 -35.47 0.47
C LYS A 33 -5.52 -36.34 -0.80
N LEU A 34 -6.73 -36.47 -1.34
CA LEU A 34 -7.04 -37.37 -2.45
C LEU A 34 -6.88 -36.71 -3.82
N LEU A 35 -7.23 -35.44 -3.94
CA LEU A 35 -7.33 -34.72 -5.21
C LEU A 35 -6.40 -33.49 -5.27
N GLY A 36 -5.69 -33.16 -4.20
CA GLY A 36 -4.87 -31.95 -4.12
C GLY A 36 -5.68 -30.65 -4.06
N VAL A 37 -7.02 -30.72 -4.01
CA VAL A 37 -7.91 -29.56 -4.03
C VAL A 37 -8.19 -29.08 -2.61
N ASP A 38 -7.76 -27.85 -2.30
CA ASP A 38 -8.07 -27.16 -1.04
C ASP A 38 -9.15 -26.10 -1.29
N LEU A 39 -10.41 -26.52 -1.27
CA LEU A 39 -11.56 -25.70 -1.62
C LEU A 39 -11.71 -24.49 -0.68
N ILE A 40 -11.47 -24.70 0.63
CA ILE A 40 -11.50 -23.61 1.62
C ILE A 40 -10.44 -22.56 1.31
N ARG A 41 -9.22 -22.99 0.98
CA ARG A 41 -8.16 -22.07 0.57
C ARG A 41 -8.51 -21.36 -0.73
N SER A 42 -9.08 -22.06 -1.71
CA SER A 42 -9.50 -21.46 -2.99
C SER A 42 -10.55 -20.38 -2.81
N ILE A 43 -11.57 -20.62 -1.97
CA ILE A 43 -12.61 -19.63 -1.66
C ILE A 43 -11.99 -18.43 -0.94
N ARG A 44 -11.09 -18.68 0.02
CA ARG A 44 -10.40 -17.62 0.74
C ARG A 44 -9.50 -16.77 -0.17
N ASP A 45 -8.69 -17.41 -1.00
CA ASP A 45 -7.74 -16.74 -1.90
C ASP A 45 -8.47 -16.03 -3.08
N SER A 46 -9.77 -16.25 -3.26
CA SER A 46 -10.61 -15.53 -4.23
C SER A 46 -11.15 -14.19 -3.73
N ASP A 47 -11.10 -13.92 -2.43
CA ASP A 47 -11.57 -12.67 -1.84
C ASP A 47 -10.48 -11.59 -1.94
N PRO A 48 -10.71 -10.49 -2.69
CA PRO A 48 -9.70 -9.45 -2.89
C PRO A 48 -9.50 -8.57 -1.64
N TYR A 49 -10.36 -8.69 -0.61
CA TYR A 49 -10.32 -7.89 0.61
C TYR A 49 -9.61 -8.60 1.78
N GLN A 50 -9.02 -9.77 1.52
CA GLN A 50 -8.32 -10.60 2.50
C GLN A 50 -7.22 -9.84 3.24
N ASN A 51 -7.03 -10.17 4.52
CA ASN A 51 -5.95 -9.67 5.38
C ASN A 51 -5.87 -8.13 5.51
N GLY A 52 -6.95 -7.41 5.16
CA GLY A 52 -6.98 -5.95 5.20
C GLY A 52 -6.25 -5.26 4.05
N GLY A 53 -5.85 -5.99 3.00
CA GLY A 53 -5.12 -5.45 1.84
C GLY A 53 -6.00 -4.73 0.82
N TRP A 54 -6.87 -3.82 1.25
CA TRP A 54 -7.85 -3.16 0.37
C TRP A 54 -8.06 -1.68 0.70
N HIS A 55 -8.55 -0.93 -0.30
CA HIS A 55 -8.61 0.54 -0.29
C HIS A 55 -9.42 1.16 0.87
N GLY A 56 -10.44 0.47 1.38
CA GLY A 56 -11.26 0.97 2.49
C GLY A 56 -10.73 0.63 3.88
N ASN A 57 -9.62 -0.10 4.01
CA ASN A 57 -8.98 -0.32 5.30
C ASN A 57 -8.65 1.03 5.97
N ASP A 58 -8.94 1.15 7.27
CA ASP A 58 -8.76 2.39 8.01
C ASP A 58 -7.99 2.25 9.33
N THR A 59 -7.23 1.17 9.49
CA THR A 59 -6.60 0.83 10.77
C THR A 59 -5.08 1.04 10.75
N VAL A 60 -4.37 0.27 9.94
CA VAL A 60 -2.89 0.11 10.04
C VAL A 60 -2.14 1.42 9.81
N TRP A 61 -2.62 2.30 8.94
CA TRP A 61 -1.92 3.54 8.61
C TRP A 61 -1.70 4.45 9.82
N ARG A 62 -2.62 4.47 10.79
CA ARG A 62 -2.52 5.31 12.01
C ARG A 62 -1.29 4.95 12.83
N MET A 63 -1.12 3.65 13.09
CA MET A 63 0.05 3.11 13.78
C MET A 63 1.35 3.45 13.07
N VAL A 64 1.39 3.38 11.73
CA VAL A 64 2.60 3.72 10.96
C VAL A 64 2.97 5.20 11.14
N LEU A 65 1.99 6.10 11.18
CA LEU A 65 2.25 7.52 11.44
C LEU A 65 2.71 7.77 12.87
N ASP A 66 2.13 7.08 13.86
CA ASP A 66 2.58 7.16 15.25
C ASP A 66 4.03 6.70 15.41
N LEU A 67 4.41 5.61 14.74
CA LEU A 67 5.80 5.13 14.73
C LEU A 67 6.77 6.14 14.09
N ASN A 68 6.35 6.81 13.00
CA ASN A 68 7.16 7.87 12.39
C ASN A 68 7.29 9.10 13.31
N LYS A 69 6.24 9.47 14.05
CA LYS A 69 6.30 10.52 15.08
C LYS A 69 7.29 10.14 16.18
N ILE A 70 7.22 8.91 16.70
CA ILE A 70 8.15 8.40 17.72
C ILE A 70 9.59 8.40 17.19
N LEU A 71 9.80 7.96 15.96
CA LEU A 71 11.12 7.94 15.33
C LEU A 71 11.74 9.34 15.25
N LEU A 72 10.97 10.36 14.84
CA LEU A 72 11.50 11.71 14.66
C LEU A 72 11.55 12.51 15.96
N TYR A 73 10.57 12.38 16.84
CA TYR A 73 10.35 13.26 18.00
C TYR A 73 10.57 12.56 19.35
N GLY A 74 10.65 11.23 19.39
CA GLY A 74 10.80 10.46 20.62
C GLY A 74 12.14 10.67 21.32
N ARG A 75 12.10 10.82 22.64
CA ARG A 75 13.23 11.01 23.52
C ARG A 75 13.56 9.75 24.31
N SER A 76 14.75 9.71 24.91
CA SER A 76 15.22 8.57 25.71
C SER A 76 14.39 8.33 26.98
N ASP A 77 13.65 9.32 27.45
CA ASP A 77 12.75 9.24 28.61
C ASP A 77 11.34 8.71 28.26
N GLY A 78 11.11 8.34 26.99
CA GLY A 78 9.81 7.86 26.50
C GLY A 78 8.82 8.96 26.11
N THR A 79 9.18 10.24 26.21
CA THR A 79 8.32 11.37 25.81
C THR A 79 8.55 11.79 24.34
N LEU A 80 7.62 12.55 23.77
CA LEU A 80 7.82 13.25 22.49
C LEU A 80 8.27 14.70 22.75
N GLY A 81 9.30 15.16 22.04
CA GLY A 81 9.77 16.54 22.09
C GLY A 81 9.07 17.46 21.10
N PRO A 82 9.02 18.79 21.34
CA PRO A 82 8.36 19.76 20.45
C PRO A 82 9.14 20.02 19.14
N ARG A 83 10.33 19.43 18.98
CA ARG A 83 11.16 19.50 17.77
C ARG A 83 11.68 18.11 17.45
N ALA A 84 11.80 17.80 16.17
CA ALA A 84 12.39 16.54 15.71
C ALA A 84 13.84 16.45 16.22
N ALA A 85 14.16 15.35 16.89
CA ALA A 85 15.47 15.08 17.47
C ALA A 85 16.38 14.28 16.53
N ARG A 86 15.82 13.70 15.46
CA ARG A 86 16.54 12.84 14.51
C ARG A 86 16.35 13.35 13.09
N ARG A 87 17.38 13.13 12.26
CA ARG A 87 17.30 13.25 10.80
C ARG A 87 17.33 11.85 10.23
N MET A 88 16.56 11.64 9.16
CA MET A 88 16.44 10.35 8.51
C MET A 88 16.88 10.48 7.06
N VAL A 89 17.70 9.54 6.61
CA VAL A 89 17.97 9.32 5.19
C VAL A 89 17.35 7.99 4.84
N THR A 90 16.48 7.99 3.83
CA THR A 90 15.77 6.80 3.37
C THR A 90 16.30 6.43 2.01
N VAL A 91 16.64 5.15 1.85
CA VAL A 91 17.14 4.57 0.60
C VAL A 91 16.18 3.47 0.21
N VAL A 92 15.70 3.52 -1.03
CA VAL A 92 14.83 2.49 -1.62
C VAL A 92 15.56 1.86 -2.79
N ASP A 93 15.75 0.55 -2.71
CA ASP A 93 16.21 -0.29 -3.80
C ASP A 93 14.99 -0.87 -4.53
N GLY A 94 14.78 -0.39 -5.75
CA GLY A 94 13.76 -0.86 -6.68
C GLY A 94 14.37 -1.41 -7.96
N LEU A 95 15.61 -1.93 -7.95
CA LEU A 95 16.19 -2.59 -9.13
C LEU A 95 15.26 -3.72 -9.59
N TYR A 96 14.85 -4.55 -8.62
CA TYR A 96 13.83 -5.58 -8.75
C TYR A 96 12.73 -5.35 -7.70
N ALA A 97 11.66 -4.69 -8.12
CA ALA A 97 10.54 -4.36 -7.26
C ALA A 97 9.47 -5.47 -7.27
N GLY A 98 8.57 -5.43 -6.29
CA GLY A 98 7.37 -6.26 -6.24
C GLY A 98 6.12 -5.46 -6.62
N GLU A 99 5.24 -6.04 -7.42
CA GLU A 99 3.90 -5.53 -7.72
C GLU A 99 2.80 -6.57 -7.42
N GLY A 100 1.54 -6.15 -7.38
CA GLY A 100 0.41 -7.03 -7.03
C GLY A 100 0.36 -7.37 -5.54
N GLU A 101 0.31 -8.66 -5.20
CA GLU A 101 0.01 -9.16 -3.85
C GLU A 101 1.23 -9.13 -2.88
N GLY A 102 1.83 -7.97 -2.70
CA GLY A 102 2.89 -7.75 -1.70
C GLY A 102 2.37 -7.70 -0.26
N PRO A 103 3.25 -7.85 0.75
CA PRO A 103 4.65 -8.28 0.65
C PRO A 103 4.81 -9.80 0.54
N LEU A 104 3.74 -10.58 0.76
CA LEU A 104 3.82 -12.04 0.90
C LEU A 104 3.89 -12.80 -0.44
N LYS A 105 3.29 -12.27 -1.50
CA LYS A 105 3.22 -12.90 -2.84
C LYS A 105 3.36 -11.87 -3.98
N PRO A 106 4.36 -10.97 -3.94
CA PRO A 106 4.54 -10.01 -5.03
C PRO A 106 4.91 -10.73 -6.34
N SER A 107 4.51 -10.15 -7.47
CA SER A 107 5.08 -10.46 -8.78
C SER A 107 6.29 -9.57 -9.02
N LEU A 108 7.33 -10.13 -9.66
CA LEU A 108 8.53 -9.37 -10.01
C LEU A 108 8.21 -8.28 -11.03
N LYS A 109 8.71 -7.06 -10.78
CA LYS A 109 8.78 -5.97 -11.74
C LYS A 109 10.20 -5.39 -11.74
N THR A 110 10.86 -5.44 -12.89
CA THR A 110 12.18 -4.84 -13.07
C THR A 110 12.02 -3.32 -13.21
N ALA A 111 12.01 -2.59 -12.10
CA ALA A 111 11.80 -1.15 -12.11
C ALA A 111 13.09 -0.38 -12.39
N GLY A 112 14.27 -0.89 -12.00
CA GLY A 112 15.55 -0.29 -12.34
C GLY A 112 15.83 1.04 -11.63
N VAL A 113 15.23 1.26 -10.45
CA VAL A 113 15.29 2.55 -9.75
C VAL A 113 15.96 2.41 -8.38
N PHE A 114 16.83 3.36 -8.06
CA PHE A 114 17.27 3.64 -6.70
C PHE A 114 16.78 5.04 -6.31
N MET A 115 16.11 5.16 -5.17
CA MET A 115 15.66 6.47 -4.65
C MET A 115 16.34 6.74 -3.32
N VAL A 116 16.74 7.99 -3.10
CA VAL A 116 17.31 8.45 -1.83
C VAL A 116 16.67 9.78 -1.48
N GLY A 117 16.33 9.97 -0.21
CA GLY A 117 15.70 11.19 0.27
C GLY A 117 15.92 11.42 1.75
N VAL A 118 15.78 12.67 2.17
CA VAL A 118 15.93 13.12 3.57
C VAL A 118 14.58 13.32 4.28
N ASN A 119 13.49 13.01 3.59
CA ASN A 119 12.13 13.01 4.11
C ASN A 119 11.41 11.77 3.55
N SER A 120 11.06 10.81 4.41
CA SER A 120 10.41 9.56 3.96
C SER A 120 9.04 9.79 3.36
N LEU A 121 8.24 10.72 3.89
CA LEU A 121 6.91 10.99 3.36
C LEU A 121 6.99 11.50 1.91
N ALA A 122 7.90 12.43 1.64
CA ALA A 122 8.15 12.93 0.29
C ALA A 122 8.64 11.80 -0.64
N LEU A 123 9.56 10.97 -0.16
CA LEU A 123 10.08 9.83 -0.92
C LEU A 123 8.97 8.83 -1.25
N ASP A 124 8.09 8.50 -0.30
CA ASP A 124 6.98 7.57 -0.48
C ASP A 124 5.91 8.13 -1.44
N ILE A 125 5.68 9.45 -1.43
CA ILE A 125 4.81 10.13 -2.41
C ILE A 125 5.39 10.01 -3.82
N VAL A 126 6.69 10.26 -3.99
CA VAL A 126 7.36 10.10 -5.27
C VAL A 126 7.33 8.63 -5.71
N ALA A 127 7.58 7.69 -4.80
CA ALA A 127 7.52 6.25 -5.07
C ALA A 127 6.13 5.82 -5.52
N ALA A 128 5.07 6.21 -4.81
CA ALA A 128 3.68 5.92 -5.19
C ALA A 128 3.36 6.49 -6.58
N THR A 129 3.74 7.74 -6.84
CA THR A 129 3.53 8.40 -8.14
C THR A 129 4.30 7.68 -9.25
N LEU A 130 5.56 7.30 -9.00
CA LEU A 130 6.40 6.53 -9.92
C LEU A 130 5.81 5.14 -10.19
N MET A 131 5.14 4.54 -9.21
CA MET A 131 4.41 3.28 -9.39
C MET A 131 3.15 3.44 -10.27
N GLY A 132 2.71 4.66 -10.54
CA GLY A 132 1.47 4.94 -11.27
C GLY A 132 0.25 5.11 -10.34
N PHE A 133 0.49 5.35 -9.05
CA PHE A 133 -0.55 5.46 -8.03
C PHE A 133 -0.72 6.90 -7.56
N ASP A 134 -1.96 7.29 -7.34
CA ASP A 134 -2.35 8.55 -6.72
C ASP A 134 -2.13 8.47 -5.21
N TYR A 135 -1.10 9.16 -4.71
CA TYR A 135 -0.80 9.23 -3.28
C TYR A 135 -1.96 9.82 -2.45
N GLY A 136 -2.84 10.63 -3.05
CA GLY A 136 -4.03 11.17 -2.41
C GLY A 136 -5.04 10.09 -2.02
N LYS A 137 -5.10 9.01 -2.81
CA LYS A 137 -5.96 7.84 -2.56
C LYS A 137 -5.37 6.88 -1.50
N ILE A 138 -4.11 7.07 -1.11
CA ILE A 138 -3.41 6.26 -0.10
C ILE A 138 -3.48 6.97 1.26
N LYS A 139 -4.36 6.51 2.16
CA LYS A 139 -4.57 7.14 3.48
C LYS A 139 -3.29 7.36 4.29
N LEU A 140 -2.33 6.43 4.21
CA LEU A 140 -1.04 6.60 4.87
C LEU A 140 -0.34 7.89 4.45
N LEU A 141 -0.36 8.21 3.16
CA LEU A 141 0.32 9.38 2.60
C LEU A 141 -0.56 10.64 2.72
N SER A 142 -1.83 10.56 2.34
CA SER A 142 -2.72 11.73 2.38
C SER A 142 -2.95 12.24 3.81
N ARG A 143 -3.14 11.35 4.79
CA ARG A 143 -3.29 11.77 6.20
C ARG A 143 -1.99 12.27 6.81
N ALA A 144 -0.84 11.78 6.36
CA ALA A 144 0.44 12.31 6.83
C ALA A 144 0.65 13.78 6.43
N LEU A 145 0.10 14.21 5.28
CA LEU A 145 0.16 15.61 4.83
C LEU A 145 -0.65 16.56 5.72
N GLU A 146 -1.67 16.04 6.40
CA GLU A 146 -2.61 16.79 7.25
C GLU A 146 -2.11 16.99 8.69
N ILE A 147 -1.13 16.19 9.14
CA ILE A 147 -0.59 16.23 10.51
C ILE A 147 0.01 17.60 10.83
N GLN A 148 -0.50 18.22 11.90
CA GLN A 148 0.02 19.48 12.44
C GLN A 148 0.86 19.27 13.71
N ASP A 149 0.53 18.25 14.51
CA ASP A 149 1.26 17.88 15.71
C ASP A 149 2.38 16.88 15.35
N PHE A 150 3.63 17.23 15.69
CA PHE A 150 4.79 16.40 15.32
C PHE A 150 4.85 16.14 13.79
N PRO A 151 4.90 17.20 12.97
CA PRO A 151 4.76 17.08 11.53
C PRO A 151 5.85 16.20 10.91
N LEU A 152 5.47 15.39 9.92
CA LEU A 152 6.38 14.48 9.19
C LEU A 152 7.03 15.15 7.97
N ARG A 153 6.73 16.43 7.73
CA ARG A 153 7.24 17.28 6.64
C ARG A 153 7.38 18.72 7.11
N ASP A 154 8.07 19.53 6.32
CA ASP A 154 8.27 20.96 6.52
C ASP A 154 7.15 21.83 5.92
N HIS A 155 5.94 21.28 5.80
CA HIS A 155 4.78 21.91 5.17
C HIS A 155 4.91 22.31 3.69
N THR A 156 6.05 22.03 3.04
CA THR A 156 6.21 22.13 1.59
C THR A 156 5.15 21.24 0.89
N PRO A 157 4.41 21.77 -0.11
CA PRO A 157 3.43 20.97 -0.84
C PRO A 157 4.12 19.85 -1.65
N PRO A 158 3.48 18.68 -1.84
CA PRO A 158 4.07 17.57 -2.59
C PRO A 158 4.63 17.94 -3.97
N GLU A 159 3.98 18.87 -4.66
CA GLU A 159 4.34 19.35 -5.99
C GLU A 159 5.64 20.16 -6.01
N ALA A 160 6.05 20.70 -4.86
CA ALA A 160 7.27 21.49 -4.69
C ALA A 160 8.44 20.68 -4.11
N VAL A 161 8.28 19.36 -3.96
CA VAL A 161 9.41 18.47 -3.60
C VAL A 161 10.52 18.66 -4.63
N GLN A 162 11.76 18.76 -4.15
CA GLN A 162 12.93 18.88 -5.03
C GLN A 162 13.36 17.50 -5.50
N LEU A 163 13.18 17.21 -6.79
CA LEU A 163 13.60 15.95 -7.41
C LEU A 163 14.83 16.16 -8.30
N ARG A 164 15.82 15.29 -8.14
CA ARG A 164 16.98 15.21 -9.03
C ARG A 164 17.12 13.77 -9.49
N SER A 165 17.13 13.58 -10.80
CA SER A 165 17.19 12.28 -11.43
C SER A 165 18.14 12.33 -12.63
N ASN A 166 18.66 11.17 -13.02
CA ASN A 166 19.31 10.95 -14.31
C ASN A 166 18.30 10.67 -15.44
N VAL A 167 17.02 10.52 -15.11
CA VAL A 167 15.90 10.42 -16.06
C VAL A 167 15.30 11.80 -16.26
N ALA A 168 15.24 12.26 -17.52
CA ALA A 168 14.91 13.64 -17.89
C ALA A 168 13.51 14.08 -17.45
N GLU A 169 12.56 13.15 -17.36
CA GLU A 169 11.19 13.43 -16.96
C GLU A 169 11.05 13.52 -15.43
N TRP A 170 11.95 12.91 -14.67
CA TRP A 170 11.81 12.74 -13.21
C TRP A 170 12.46 13.87 -12.40
N HIS A 171 12.20 15.11 -12.81
CA HIS A 171 12.64 16.32 -12.09
C HIS A 171 11.50 17.05 -11.36
N SER A 172 10.27 16.57 -11.50
CA SER A 172 9.10 17.07 -10.77
C SER A 172 8.11 15.93 -10.55
N LEU A 173 7.21 16.08 -9.58
CA LEU A 173 6.17 15.07 -9.33
C LEU A 173 5.25 14.86 -10.53
N ASP A 174 4.99 15.93 -11.28
CA ASP A 174 4.17 15.90 -12.50
C ASP A 174 4.89 15.22 -13.68
N GLY A 175 6.21 15.41 -13.78
CA GLY A 175 7.03 14.66 -14.74
C GLY A 175 7.09 13.16 -14.41
N VAL A 176 7.24 12.81 -13.13
CA VAL A 176 7.13 11.41 -12.65
C VAL A 176 5.73 10.84 -12.94
N ARG A 177 4.67 11.62 -12.74
CA ARG A 177 3.29 11.21 -13.05
C ARG A 177 3.10 10.84 -14.52
N ARG A 178 3.65 11.62 -15.46
CA ARG A 178 3.57 11.32 -16.90
C ARG A 178 4.45 10.13 -17.32
N ALA A 179 5.61 9.98 -16.69
CA ALA A 179 6.60 8.95 -17.03
C ALA A 179 6.68 7.86 -15.94
N HIS A 180 5.53 7.46 -15.39
CA HIS A 180 5.47 6.45 -14.34
C HIS A 180 5.75 5.04 -14.90
N LEU A 181 6.11 4.10 -14.03
CA LEU A 181 6.48 2.73 -14.41
C LEU A 181 5.28 1.76 -14.50
N GLY A 182 4.06 2.19 -14.15
CA GLY A 182 2.83 1.42 -14.33
C GLY A 182 2.85 0.08 -13.59
N PHE A 183 2.90 0.11 -12.26
CA PHE A 183 2.83 -1.08 -11.42
C PHE A 183 1.40 -1.61 -11.37
N ARG A 184 1.26 -2.94 -11.27
CA ARG A 184 -0.04 -3.56 -10.96
C ARG A 184 -0.36 -3.37 -9.46
N PRO A 185 -1.50 -2.77 -9.12
CA PRO A 185 -1.90 -2.69 -7.72
C PRO A 185 -2.31 -4.06 -7.17
N PRO A 186 -2.33 -4.23 -5.83
CA PRO A 186 -2.96 -5.39 -5.20
C PRO A 186 -4.44 -5.48 -5.58
N ARG A 187 -5.01 -6.69 -5.63
CA ARG A 187 -6.39 -6.94 -6.08
C ARG A 187 -7.43 -6.10 -5.35
N GLY A 188 -7.27 -5.89 -4.04
CA GLY A 188 -8.17 -5.07 -3.21
C GLY A 188 -8.10 -3.55 -3.47
N TRP A 189 -7.18 -3.11 -4.32
CA TRP A 189 -6.92 -1.71 -4.66
C TRP A 189 -7.11 -1.37 -6.15
N VAL A 190 -7.32 -2.38 -7.01
CA VAL A 190 -7.56 -2.17 -8.44
C VAL A 190 -8.76 -1.24 -8.64
N GLY A 191 -8.58 -0.18 -9.42
CA GLY A 191 -9.57 0.86 -9.71
C GLY A 191 -9.75 1.91 -8.61
N HIS A 192 -8.95 1.86 -7.54
CA HIS A 192 -9.08 2.73 -6.37
C HIS A 192 -7.82 3.51 -6.02
N ILE A 193 -6.69 3.25 -6.69
CA ILE A 193 -5.39 3.84 -6.33
C ILE A 193 -4.65 4.44 -7.51
N GLU A 194 -5.04 4.08 -8.73
CA GLU A 194 -4.37 4.48 -9.97
C GLU A 194 -4.52 5.98 -10.21
N LEU A 195 -3.52 6.56 -10.87
CA LEU A 195 -3.61 7.91 -11.42
C LEU A 195 -4.68 7.94 -12.52
N ASP A 196 -5.43 9.04 -12.60
CA ASP A 196 -6.45 9.20 -13.62
C ASP A 196 -5.81 9.33 -15.02
N ALA A 197 -6.34 8.60 -16.01
CA ALA A 197 -5.78 8.50 -17.35
C ALA A 197 -5.70 9.83 -18.13
N SER A 198 -6.45 10.86 -17.72
CA SER A 198 -6.48 12.16 -18.40
C SER A 198 -5.16 12.93 -18.36
N ALA A 199 -4.24 12.57 -17.45
CA ALA A 199 -2.93 13.20 -17.35
C ALA A 199 -1.91 12.71 -18.40
N ALA A 200 -2.17 11.57 -19.06
CA ALA A 200 -1.26 10.96 -20.04
C ALA A 200 -1.56 11.37 -21.49
N ASP A 201 -2.84 11.58 -21.83
CA ASP A 201 -3.28 11.80 -23.23
C ASP A 201 -3.13 13.25 -23.74
N ALA A 202 -2.94 14.23 -22.85
CA ALA A 202 -2.86 15.64 -23.25
C ALA A 202 -1.62 16.02 -24.07
N THR A 203 -0.67 15.09 -24.28
CA THR A 203 0.59 15.35 -25.01
C THR A 203 0.77 14.50 -26.27
N SER A 204 -0.10 13.53 -26.53
CA SER A 204 -0.06 12.72 -27.77
C SER A 204 -0.53 13.51 -29.00
N THR A 205 -1.34 14.54 -28.81
CA THR A 205 -1.88 15.40 -29.88
C THR A 205 -1.05 16.65 -30.18
N ALA A 206 0.14 16.79 -29.59
CA ALA A 206 0.98 17.98 -29.74
C ALA A 206 2.41 17.69 -30.30
N ALA A 207 2.60 16.54 -30.96
CA ALA A 207 3.84 16.19 -31.67
C ALA A 207 3.64 16.20 -33.19
#